data_AF-A0A4S5JIB2-F1
#
_entry.id   AF-A0A4S5JIB2-F1
#
_cell.length_a   1.000
_cell.length_b   1.000
_cell.length_c   1.000
_cell.angle_alpha   90.00
_cell.angle_beta   90.00
_cell.angle_gamma   90.00
#
_symmetry.space_group_name_H-M   'P 1'
#
loop_
_entity.id
_entity.type
_entity.pdbx_description
1 polymer ?
#
loop_
_entity_poly.entity_id
_entity_poly.type
_entity_poly.pdbx_seq_one_letter_code
_entity_poly.pdbx_strand_id
1 'polypeptide(L)'
;MKYQLILVKLLQFSIVLVMLYPLYYVWETEKIKTACQQIKPGMTYNDIVIELQSRGLTFSRMSGAQAPGEKWLGLVESQASFSGYGCEIRGFGNQIAGVRIVKGKQIAP
;
A
#
# COMPACT_ATOMS: atom_id res chain seq x y z
N MET A 1 14.36 19.35 37.96
CA MET A 1 15.15 19.71 36.74
C MET A 1 15.28 18.59 35.70
N LYS A 2 15.51 17.31 36.08
CA LYS A 2 15.66 16.19 35.11
C LYS A 2 14.50 16.03 34.10
N TYR A 3 13.26 16.14 34.57
CA TYR A 3 12.05 15.97 33.73
C TYR A 3 11.89 17.04 32.65
N GLN A 4 12.24 18.29 32.95
CA GLN A 4 12.16 19.41 32.00
C GLN A 4 13.14 19.18 30.83
N LEU A 5 14.34 18.65 31.11
CA LEU A 5 15.34 18.35 30.09
C LEU A 5 14.90 17.19 29.16
N ILE A 6 14.24 16.17 29.72
CA ILE A 6 13.74 15.01 28.95
C ILE A 6 12.59 15.44 28.02
N LEU A 7 11.68 16.28 28.50
CA LEU A 7 10.58 16.85 27.71
C LEU A 7 11.08 17.64 26.49
N VAL A 8 12.08 18.51 26.69
CA VAL A 8 12.65 19.29 25.59
C VAL A 8 13.30 18.38 24.54
N LYS A 9 14.02 17.35 24.96
CA LYS A 9 14.63 16.37 24.03
C LYS A 9 13.59 15.55 23.27
N LEU A 10 12.51 15.13 23.92
CA LEU A 10 11.40 14.42 23.26
C LEU A 10 10.69 15.31 22.24
N LEU A 11 10.49 16.59 22.56
CA LEU A 11 9.89 17.56 21.64
C LEU A 11 10.79 17.82 20.43
N GLN A 12 12.10 17.95 20.64
CA GLN A 12 13.05 18.06 19.53
C GLN A 12 13.00 16.83 18.62
N PHE A 13 12.92 15.63 19.19
CA PHE A 13 12.81 14.41 18.41
C PHE A 13 11.49 14.32 17.63
N SER A 14 10.38 14.75 18.21
CA SER A 14 9.08 14.77 17.51
C SER A 14 9.07 15.73 16.33
N ILE A 15 9.74 16.89 16.44
CA ILE A 15 9.87 17.84 15.32
C ILE A 15 10.60 17.19 14.14
N VAL A 16 11.68 16.43 14.39
CA VAL A 16 12.41 15.72 13.33
C VAL A 16 11.51 14.66 12.67
N LEU A 17 10.74 13.91 13.46
CA LEU A 17 9.76 12.95 12.95
C LEU A 17 8.71 13.59 12.05
N VAL A 18 8.17 14.74 12.45
CA VAL A 18 7.17 15.48 11.67
C VAL A 18 7.76 15.98 10.35
N MET A 19 9.03 16.37 10.32
CA MET A 19 9.71 16.76 9.07
C MET A 19 9.98 15.57 8.14
N LEU A 20 10.27 14.38 8.70
CA LEU A 20 10.53 13.17 7.92
C LEU A 20 9.25 12.52 7.39
N TYR A 21 8.13 12.69 8.09
CA TYR A 21 6.84 12.13 7.71
C TYR A 21 6.42 12.42 6.26
N PRO A 22 6.45 13.67 5.73
CA PRO A 22 6.05 13.93 4.35
C PRO A 22 6.97 13.24 3.32
N LEU A 23 8.27 13.12 3.60
CA LEU A 23 9.20 12.39 2.72
C LEU A 23 8.86 10.90 2.69
N TYR A 24 8.59 10.31 3.84
CA TYR A 24 8.17 8.91 3.95
C TYR A 24 6.86 8.67 3.21
N TYR A 25 5.87 9.56 3.39
CA TYR A 25 4.58 9.49 2.69
C TYR A 25 4.73 9.52 1.17
N VAL A 26 5.52 10.46 0.62
CA VAL A 26 5.74 10.56 -0.83
C VAL A 26 6.46 9.32 -1.35
N TRP A 27 7.48 8.85 -0.63
CA TRP A 27 8.22 7.65 -1.02
C TRP A 27 7.34 6.40 -1.06
N GLU A 28 6.49 6.20 -0.05
CA GLU A 28 5.62 5.04 0.01
C GLU A 28 4.49 5.08 -1.04
N THR A 29 3.90 6.25 -1.26
CA THR A 29 2.85 6.42 -2.28
C THR A 29 3.38 6.24 -3.70
N GLU A 30 4.58 6.75 -4.02
CA GLU A 30 5.22 6.52 -5.31
C GLU A 30 5.59 5.05 -5.54
N LYS A 31 6.01 4.33 -4.49
CA LYS A 31 6.22 2.87 -4.58
C LYS A 31 4.96 2.12 -4.98
N ILE A 32 3.85 2.38 -4.29
CA ILE A 32 2.56 1.73 -4.56
C ILE A 32 2.06 2.11 -5.95
N LYS A 33 2.16 3.39 -6.33
CA LYS A 33 1.79 3.89 -7.66
C LYS A 33 2.55 3.17 -8.77
N THR A 34 3.87 3.07 -8.63
CA THR A 34 4.74 2.42 -9.61
C THR A 34 4.39 0.94 -9.74
N ALA A 35 4.22 0.23 -8.62
CA ALA A 35 3.77 -1.17 -8.63
C ALA A 35 2.42 -1.32 -9.34
N CYS A 36 1.45 -0.48 -8.99
CA CYS A 36 0.10 -0.49 -9.57
C CYS A 36 0.10 -0.27 -11.08
N GLN A 37 0.98 0.61 -11.58
CA GLN A 37 1.13 0.90 -13.02
C GLN A 37 1.83 -0.22 -13.78
N GLN A 38 2.70 -1.00 -13.12
CA GLN A 38 3.38 -2.12 -13.75
C GLN A 38 2.49 -3.36 -13.87
N ILE A 39 1.52 -3.52 -12.97
CA ILE A 39 0.55 -4.61 -13.04
C ILE A 39 -0.38 -4.38 -14.24
N LYS A 40 -0.34 -5.30 -15.20
CA LYS A 40 -1.19 -5.26 -16.40
C LYS A 40 -2.24 -6.36 -16.38
N PRO A 41 -3.42 -6.12 -16.98
CA PRO A 41 -4.37 -7.19 -17.26
C PRO A 41 -3.71 -8.32 -18.05
N GLY A 42 -4.01 -9.56 -17.70
CA GLY A 42 -3.42 -10.76 -18.31
C GLY A 42 -2.16 -11.30 -17.64
N MET A 43 -1.58 -10.60 -16.65
CA MET A 43 -0.54 -11.18 -15.79
C MET A 43 -1.13 -12.28 -14.89
N THR A 44 -0.28 -13.21 -14.44
CA THR A 44 -0.68 -14.20 -13.43
C THR A 44 -0.60 -13.62 -12.03
N TYR A 45 -1.31 -14.23 -11.08
CA TYR A 45 -1.24 -13.79 -9.69
C TYR A 45 0.18 -13.88 -9.11
N ASN A 46 0.88 -14.99 -9.39
CA ASN A 46 2.22 -15.21 -8.86
C ASN A 46 3.21 -14.14 -9.35
N ASP A 47 3.11 -13.73 -10.62
CA ASP A 47 3.97 -12.67 -11.17
C ASP A 47 3.80 -11.36 -10.38
N ILE A 48 2.57 -11.06 -9.97
CA ILE A 48 2.26 -9.83 -9.22
C ILE A 48 2.70 -9.94 -7.78
N VAL A 49 2.51 -11.10 -7.15
CA VAL A 49 3.02 -11.34 -5.79
C VAL A 49 4.53 -11.11 -5.77
N ILE A 50 5.26 -11.61 -6.77
CA ILE A 50 6.70 -11.42 -6.92
C ILE A 50 7.04 -9.94 -7.13
N GLU A 51 6.32 -9.25 -8.02
CA GLU A 51 6.53 -7.81 -8.30
C GLU A 51 6.23 -6.92 -7.08
N LEU A 52 5.22 -7.28 -6.27
CA LEU A 52 4.92 -6.58 -5.03
C LEU A 52 6.01 -6.84 -3.98
N GLN A 53 6.41 -8.10 -3.79
CA GLN A 53 7.44 -8.48 -2.82
C GLN A 53 8.80 -7.84 -3.14
N SER A 54 9.17 -7.74 -4.42
CA SER A 54 10.42 -7.09 -4.85
C SER A 54 10.51 -5.61 -4.41
N ARG A 55 9.35 -4.98 -4.18
CA ARG A 55 9.21 -3.58 -3.74
C ARG A 55 8.96 -3.44 -2.23
N GLY A 56 8.89 -4.56 -1.52
CA GLY A 56 8.50 -4.63 -0.11
C GLY A 56 7.02 -4.32 0.12
N LEU A 57 6.17 -4.55 -0.88
CA LEU A 57 4.72 -4.39 -0.80
C LEU A 57 4.06 -5.76 -0.65
N THR A 58 2.95 -5.80 0.07
CA THR A 58 2.11 -7.00 0.24
C THR A 58 0.65 -6.63 0.10
N PHE A 59 -0.20 -7.62 -0.19
CA PHE A 59 -1.64 -7.43 -0.14
C PHE A 59 -2.07 -7.19 1.31
N SER A 60 -2.60 -6.01 1.58
CA SER A 60 -3.16 -5.62 2.88
C SER A 60 -4.51 -6.29 3.12
N ARG A 61 -5.32 -6.45 2.07
CA ARG A 61 -6.59 -7.18 2.12
C ARG A 61 -6.77 -8.02 0.87
N MET A 62 -7.48 -9.13 1.03
CA MET A 62 -7.89 -9.98 -0.06
C MET A 62 -9.34 -10.43 0.17
N SER A 63 -10.15 -10.34 -0.87
CA SER A 63 -11.56 -10.75 -0.88
C SER A 63 -11.78 -11.76 -1.99
N GLY A 64 -12.45 -12.87 -1.67
CA GLY A 64 -12.66 -14.00 -2.58
C GLY A 64 -11.50 -15.00 -2.59
N ALA A 65 -11.77 -16.21 -3.06
CA ALA A 65 -10.75 -17.23 -3.24
C ALA A 65 -10.17 -17.17 -4.66
N GLN A 66 -8.91 -17.54 -4.77
CA GLN A 66 -8.20 -17.58 -6.05
C GLN A 66 -8.45 -18.91 -6.76
N ALA A 67 -9.73 -19.29 -6.87
CA ALA A 67 -10.17 -20.54 -7.48
C ALA A 67 -10.53 -20.33 -8.97
N PRO A 68 -10.32 -21.35 -9.83
CA PRO A 68 -10.77 -21.29 -11.22
C PRO A 68 -12.27 -20.97 -11.30
N GLY A 69 -12.64 -19.89 -11.99
CA GLY A 69 -14.04 -19.45 -12.10
C GLY A 69 -14.48 -18.43 -11.05
N GLU A 70 -13.65 -18.13 -10.04
CA GLU A 70 -13.98 -17.15 -9.00
C GLU A 70 -13.30 -15.80 -9.23
N LYS A 71 -14.01 -14.74 -8.86
CA LYS A 71 -13.49 -13.38 -8.84
C LYS A 71 -12.84 -13.11 -7.50
N TRP A 72 -11.66 -12.52 -7.51
CA TRP A 72 -10.99 -12.07 -6.30
C TRP A 72 -10.54 -10.62 -6.44
N LEU A 73 -10.40 -9.96 -5.29
CA LEU A 73 -9.98 -8.58 -5.18
C LEU A 73 -8.88 -8.50 -4.14
N GLY A 74 -7.68 -8.11 -4.56
CA GLY A 74 -6.55 -7.82 -3.70
C GLY A 74 -6.38 -6.32 -3.55
N LEU A 75 -6.04 -5.86 -2.35
CA LEU A 75 -5.79 -4.46 -2.06
C LEU A 75 -4.41 -4.30 -1.46
N VAL A 76 -3.61 -3.40 -2.03
CA VAL A 76 -2.30 -2.99 -1.51
C VAL A 76 -2.45 -1.57 -0.96
N GLU A 77 -2.47 -1.42 0.35
CA GLU A 77 -2.66 -0.12 1.02
C GLU A 77 -1.33 0.44 1.54
N SER A 78 -1.22 1.77 1.51
CA SER A 78 -0.14 2.49 2.17
C SER A 78 -0.37 2.56 3.68
N GLN A 79 0.66 2.20 4.44
CA GLN A 79 0.76 2.36 5.89
C GLN A 79 0.97 3.83 6.30
N ALA A 80 1.72 4.63 5.52
CA ALA A 80 1.90 6.05 5.80
C ALA A 80 0.63 6.89 5.55
N SER A 81 -0.28 6.43 4.68
CA SER A 81 -1.37 7.26 4.20
C SER A 81 -2.56 7.29 5.15
N PHE A 82 -2.66 8.33 5.98
CA PHE A 82 -3.87 8.62 6.76
C PHE A 82 -5.11 8.82 5.88
N SER A 83 -4.94 9.26 4.63
CA SER A 83 -6.02 9.45 3.65
C SER A 83 -6.27 8.22 2.76
N GLY A 84 -5.75 7.04 3.12
CA GLY A 84 -6.03 5.77 2.42
C GLY A 84 -5.59 5.76 0.95
N TYR A 85 -4.29 5.67 0.68
CA TYR A 85 -3.78 5.52 -0.69
C TYR A 85 -3.48 4.04 -0.95
N GLY A 86 -3.99 3.48 -2.04
CA GLY A 86 -3.77 2.07 -2.34
C GLY A 86 -3.96 1.70 -3.80
N CYS A 87 -3.65 0.45 -4.11
CA CYS A 87 -3.89 -0.16 -5.40
C CYS A 87 -4.85 -1.34 -5.22
N GLU A 88 -5.99 -1.26 -5.88
CA GLU A 88 -6.96 -2.35 -5.98
C GLU A 88 -6.69 -3.16 -7.24
N ILE A 89 -6.52 -4.46 -7.06
CA ILE A 89 -6.18 -5.43 -8.09
C ILE A 89 -7.31 -6.44 -8.15
N ARG A 90 -7.95 -6.56 -9.30
CA ARG A 90 -9.06 -7.51 -9.53
C ARG A 90 -8.58 -8.61 -10.44
N GLY A 91 -8.86 -9.85 -10.03
CA GLY A 91 -8.55 -11.02 -10.82
C GLY A 91 -9.72 -11.98 -10.94
N PHE A 92 -9.55 -12.92 -11.86
CA PHE A 92 -10.46 -14.03 -12.11
C PHE A 92 -9.63 -15.31 -12.23
N GLY A 93 -9.83 -16.27 -11.33
CA GLY A 93 -8.93 -17.40 -11.19
C GLY A 93 -7.48 -16.96 -10.99
N ASN A 94 -6.56 -17.47 -11.81
CA ASN A 94 -5.15 -17.09 -11.74
C ASN A 94 -4.77 -15.85 -12.58
N GLN A 95 -5.72 -15.21 -13.25
CA GLN A 95 -5.45 -14.10 -14.16
C GLN A 95 -5.98 -12.77 -13.63
N ILE A 96 -5.39 -11.69 -14.12
CA ILE A 96 -5.70 -10.34 -13.68
C ILE A 96 -6.62 -9.70 -14.70
N ALA A 97 -7.77 -9.25 -14.22
CA ALA A 97 -8.80 -8.64 -15.02
C ALA A 97 -8.64 -7.11 -15.06
N GLY A 98 -8.17 -6.50 -13.97
CA GLY A 98 -8.02 -5.05 -13.92
C GLY A 98 -7.33 -4.55 -12.67
N VAL A 99 -6.85 -3.32 -12.76
CA VAL A 99 -6.11 -2.64 -11.69
C VAL A 99 -6.60 -1.20 -11.60
N ARG A 100 -6.74 -0.69 -10.38
CA ARG A 100 -7.18 0.68 -10.13
C ARG A 100 -6.48 1.25 -8.90
N ILE A 101 -5.97 2.47 -9.03
CA ILE A 101 -5.50 3.23 -7.87
C ILE A 101 -6.73 3.75 -7.10
N VAL A 102 -6.77 3.49 -5.80
CA VAL A 102 -7.82 3.96 -4.89
C VAL A 102 -7.24 4.97 -3.90
N LYS A 103 -8.05 5.98 -3.55
CA LYS A 103 -7.71 7.04 -2.60
C LYS A 103 -8.87 7.25 -1.63
N GLY A 104 -8.61 7.40 -0.33
CA GLY A 104 -9.59 7.72 0.70
C GLY A 104 -10.68 6.67 0.90
N LYS A 105 -11.89 7.17 1.14
CA LYS A 105 -13.14 6.40 1.36
C LYS A 105 -13.57 5.49 0.20
N GLN A 106 -12.77 5.37 -0.87
CA GLN A 106 -13.07 4.52 -2.03
C GLN A 106 -12.58 3.08 -1.87
N ILE A 107 -11.92 2.75 -0.75
CA ILE A 107 -11.66 1.36 -0.37
C ILE A 107 -13.03 0.74 -0.04
N ALA A 108 -13.57 -0.04 -0.98
CA ALA A 108 -14.82 -0.75 -0.76
C ALA A 108 -14.68 -1.68 0.48
N PRO A 109 -15.71 -1.78 1.33
CA PRO A 109 -15.73 -2.71 2.45
C PRO A 109 -15.63 -4.17 1.99
#